data_AF-A0A2E9VHU3-F1
#
_entry.id   AF-A0A2E9VHU3-F1
#
_cell.length_a   1.000
_cell.length_b   1.000
_cell.length_c   1.000
_cell.angle_alpha   90.00
_cell.angle_beta   90.00
_cell.angle_gamma   90.00
#
_symmetry.space_group_name_H-M   'P 1'
#
loop_
_entity.id
_entity.type
_entity.pdbx_description
1 polymer ?
#
loop_
_entity_poly.entity_id
_entity_poly.type
_entity_poly.pdbx_seq_one_letter_code
_entity_poly.pdbx_strand_id
1 'polypeptide(L)' 'MQAALAGVDTDRVIFEAPRKSQQIFFLREFGPETSLGNIAPTDVISVETLRRGLRGDTVEDFYFVIGERHLAKRGGR' A
#
# COMPACT_ATOMS: atom_id res chain seq x y z
N MET A 1 5.60 13.90 -4.80
CA MET A 1 5.11 13.41 -3.50
C MET A 1 6.21 13.47 -2.45
N GLN A 2 7.37 12.83 -2.68
CA GLN A 2 8.49 12.76 -1.71
C GLN A 2 8.96 14.12 -1.18
N ALA A 3 9.10 15.14 -2.05
CA ALA A 3 9.47 16.50 -1.59
C ALA A 3 8.44 17.16 -0.66
N ALA A 4 7.15 16.85 -0.85
CA ALA A 4 6.07 17.37 0.00
C ALA A 4 5.97 16.63 1.34
N LEU A 5 6.54 15.42 1.43
CA LEU A 5 6.59 14.59 2.64
C LEU A 5 7.96 14.63 3.31
N ALA A 6 8.84 15.54 2.89
CA ALA A 6 10.17 15.68 3.48
C ALA A 6 10.04 15.99 4.99
N GLY A 7 10.56 15.09 5.83
CA GLY A 7 10.47 15.21 7.29
C GLY A 7 9.17 14.67 7.91
N VAL A 8 8.30 14.04 7.12
CA VAL A 8 7.06 13.40 7.61
C VAL A 8 7.24 11.89 7.65
N ASP A 9 6.88 11.29 8.79
CA ASP A 9 6.79 9.83 8.95
C ASP A 9 5.54 9.31 8.23
N THR A 10 5.74 8.59 7.12
CA THR A 10 4.65 8.08 6.27
C THR A 10 3.79 7.04 6.96
N ASP A 11 4.29 6.36 7.99
CA ASP A 11 3.52 5.37 8.76
C ASP A 11 2.45 6.03 9.63
N ARG A 12 2.55 7.36 9.84
CA ARG A 12 1.59 8.17 10.59
C ARG A 12 0.65 8.99 9.71
N VAL A 13 0.70 8.78 8.39
CA VAL A 13 -0.10 9.51 7.41
C VAL A 13 -1.15 8.59 6.81
N ILE A 14 -2.36 9.11 6.63
CA ILE A 14 -3.42 8.46 5.84
C ILE A 14 -3.55 9.22 4.52
N PHE A 15 -3.35 8.53 3.40
CA PHE A 15 -3.49 9.12 2.07
C PHE A 15 -4.90 8.93 1.52
N GLU A 16 -5.58 10.01 1.13
CA GLU A 16 -6.89 9.89 0.49
C GLU A 16 -6.78 9.30 -0.91
N ALA A 17 -7.47 8.18 -1.15
CA ALA A 17 -7.40 7.43 -2.39
C ALA A 17 -8.79 6.93 -2.86
N PRO A 18 -9.75 7.83 -3.12
CA PRO A 18 -11.10 7.44 -3.54
C PRO A 18 -11.14 6.73 -4.91
N ARG A 19 -10.09 6.83 -5.73
CA ARG A 19 -10.00 6.18 -7.04
C ARG A 19 -8.97 5.06 -7.05
N LYS A 20 -9.26 3.98 -7.79
CA LYS A 20 -8.36 2.82 -7.98
C LYS A 20 -6.93 3.21 -8.36
N SER A 21 -6.73 4.17 -9.26
CA SER A 21 -5.40 4.60 -9.68
C SER A 21 -4.58 5.22 -8.55
N GLN A 22 -5.23 5.96 -7.64
CA GLN A 22 -4.58 6.53 -6.46
C GLN A 22 -4.21 5.44 -5.45
N GLN A 23 -5.09 4.45 -5.27
CA GLN A 23 -4.82 3.29 -4.41
C GLN A 23 -3.56 2.55 -4.88
N ILE A 24 -3.48 2.22 -6.18
CA ILE A 24 -2.31 1.56 -6.77
C ILE A 24 -1.05 2.41 -6.61
N PHE A 25 -1.14 3.71 -6.88
CA PHE A 25 0.01 4.61 -6.77
C PHE A 25 0.60 4.59 -5.36
N PHE A 26 -0.22 4.79 -4.33
CA PHE A 26 0.27 4.81 -2.95
C PHE A 26 0.78 3.46 -2.46
N LEU A 27 0.14 2.36 -2.87
CA LEU A 27 0.62 1.01 -2.52
C LEU A 27 1.98 0.69 -3.13
N ARG A 28 2.28 1.21 -4.32
CA ARG A 28 3.59 1.03 -4.97
C ARG A 28 4.66 1.97 -4.42
N GLU A 29 4.28 3.21 -4.13
CA GLU A 29 5.21 4.23 -3.64
C GLU A 29 5.65 3.98 -2.19
N PHE A 30 4.70 3.63 -1.31
CA PHE A 30 4.91 3.53 0.13
C PHE A 30 4.77 2.09 0.67
N GLY A 31 4.47 1.14 -0.21
CA GLY A 31 4.37 -0.28 0.13
C GLY A 31 2.95 -0.75 0.49
N PRO A 32 2.75 -2.08 0.58
CA PRO A 32 1.45 -2.69 0.74
C PRO A 32 0.77 -2.42 2.09
N GLU A 33 1.49 -1.91 3.10
CA GLU A 33 0.95 -1.56 4.43
C GLU A 33 0.49 -0.10 4.53
N THR A 34 0.69 0.71 3.49
CA THR A 34 0.36 2.14 3.49
C THR A 34 -1.07 2.42 3.89
N SER A 35 -1.29 3.38 4.79
CA SER A 35 -2.63 3.76 5.22
C SER A 35 -3.36 4.54 4.11
N LEU A 36 -4.52 4.04 3.70
CA LEU A 36 -5.38 4.66 2.69
C LEU A 36 -6.72 5.07 3.29
N GLY A 37 -7.15 6.29 3.00
CA GLY A 37 -8.44 6.86 3.40
C GLY A 37 -9.37 7.09 2.21
N ASN A 38 -10.62 7.43 2.51
CA ASN A 38 -11.65 7.73 1.51
C ASN A 38 -11.91 6.56 0.52
N ILE A 39 -11.69 5.32 0.97
CA ILE A 39 -11.99 4.12 0.20
C ILE A 39 -13.50 3.87 0.20
N ALA A 40 -14.09 3.70 -0.99
CA ALA A 40 -15.50 3.31 -1.10
C ALA A 40 -15.71 1.93 -0.42
N PRO A 41 -16.78 1.72 0.36
CA PRO A 41 -17.04 0.44 1.02
C PRO A 41 -17.03 -0.76 0.06
N THR A 42 -17.49 -0.56 -1.18
CA THR A 42 -17.50 -1.57 -2.25
C THR A 42 -16.10 -1.95 -2.74
N ASP A 43 -15.10 -1.12 -2.49
CA ASP A 43 -13.73 -1.31 -2.97
C ASP A 43 -12.83 -1.97 -1.92
N VAL A 44 -13.29 -2.21 -0.69
CA VAL A 44 -12.45 -2.72 0.41
C VAL A 44 -11.76 -4.05 0.04
N ILE A 45 -12.51 -5.02 -0.49
CA ILE A 45 -11.93 -6.30 -0.96
C ILE A 45 -10.98 -6.07 -2.14
N SER A 46 -11.36 -5.15 -3.04
CA SER A 46 -10.53 -4.74 -4.17
C SER A 46 -9.17 -4.22 -3.72
N VAL A 47 -9.14 -3.36 -2.70
CA VAL A 47 -7.91 -2.80 -2.12
C VAL A 47 -7.08 -3.89 -1.44
N GLU A 48 -7.68 -4.82 -0.69
CA GLU A 48 -6.90 -5.91 -0.09
C GLU A 48 -6.29 -6.82 -1.18
N THR A 49 -6.99 -7.08 -2.29
CA THR A 49 -6.37 -7.83 -3.40
C THR A 49 -5.19 -7.10 -4.04
N LEU A 50 -5.24 -5.76 -4.11
CA LEU A 50 -4.10 -4.94 -4.55
C LEU A 50 -2.94 -5.02 -3.55
N ARG A 51 -3.21 -4.86 -2.25
CA ARG A 51 -2.19 -5.00 -1.18
C ARG A 51 -1.50 -6.34 -1.19
N ARG A 52 -2.19 -7.40 -1.63
CA ARG A 52 -1.71 -8.78 -1.65
C ARG A 52 -1.00 -9.17 -2.94
N GLY A 53 -0.98 -8.31 -3.95
CA GLY A 53 -0.50 -8.70 -5.28
C GLY A 53 -1.39 -9.75 -5.96
N LEU A 54 -2.66 -9.85 -5.58
CA LEU A 54 -3.62 -10.85 -6.10
C LEU A 54 -4.55 -10.31 -7.18
N ARG A 55 -4.40 -9.03 -7.53
CA ARG A 55 -5.12 -8.39 -8.63
C ARG A 55 -4.16 -8.08 -9.76
N GLY A 56 -4.65 -8.12 -11.01
CA GLY A 56 -3.83 -7.93 -12.21
C GLY A 56 -2.95 -6.68 -12.17
N ASP A 57 -3.40 -5.59 -11.56
CA ASP A 57 -2.63 -4.34 -11.47
C ASP A 57 -1.36 -4.45 -10.61
N THR A 58 -1.29 -5.42 -9.69
CA THR A 58 -0.20 -5.59 -8.71
C THR A 58 0.34 -7.01 -8.69
N VAL A 59 0.02 -7.85 -9.70
CA VAL A 59 0.41 -9.26 -9.72
C VAL A 59 1.93 -9.45 -9.80
N GLU A 60 2.62 -8.53 -10.47
CA GLU A 60 4.08 -8.49 -10.56
C GLU A 60 4.73 -8.17 -9.21
N ASP A 61 3.99 -7.50 -8.33
CA ASP A 61 4.44 -7.10 -6.99
C ASP A 61 4.26 -8.25 -5.95
N PHE A 62 3.67 -9.39 -6.33
CA PHE A 62 3.28 -10.47 -5.40
C PHE A 62 4.44 -11.00 -4.55
N TYR A 63 5.59 -11.28 -5.16
CA TYR A 63 6.75 -11.81 -4.43
C TYR A 63 7.35 -10.80 -3.47
N PHE A 64 7.32 -9.52 -3.84
CA PHE A 64 7.76 -8.43 -2.97
C PHE A 64 6.84 -8.27 -1.76
N VAL A 65 5.51 -8.29 -1.96
CA VAL A 65 4.52 -8.18 -0.89
C VAL A 65 4.67 -9.29 0.16
N ILE A 66 4.87 -10.54 -0.27
CA ILE A 66 5.10 -11.66 0.65
C ILE A 66 6.44 -11.50 1.38
N GLY A 67 7.49 -11.07 0.67
CA GLY A 67 8.80 -10.77 1.24
C GLY A 67 8.74 -9.70 2.33
N GLU A 68 8.18 -8.54 2.04
CA GLU A 68 8.00 -7.43 3.00
C GLU A 68 7.25 -7.88 4.26
N ARG A 69 6.08 -8.50 4.12
CA ARG A 69 5.28 -8.89 5.28
C ARG A 69 5.91 -10.01 6.13
N HIS A 70 6.66 -10.93 5.53
CA HIS A 70 7.18 -12.12 6.23
C HIS A 70 8.66 -12.02 6.62
N LEU A 71 9.47 -11.26 5.88
CA LEU A 71 10.90 -11.10 6.14
C LEU A 71 11.17 -9.86 7.01
N ALA A 72 10.46 -8.75 6.82
CA ALA A 72 10.67 -7.55 7.65
C ALA A 72 10.25 -7.77 9.12
N LYS A 73 9.24 -8.61 9.37
CA LYS A 73 8.80 -8.96 10.74
C LYS A 73 9.75 -9.88 11.52
N ARG A 74 10.86 -10.35 10.93
CA ARG A 74 11.85 -11.21 11.62
C ARG A 74 13.09 -10.48 12.14
N GLY A 75 13.26 -9.18 11.86
CA GLY A 75 14.46 -8.41 12.21
C GLY A 75 14.38 -7.53 13.46
N GLY A 76 13.40 -7.72 14.33
CA GLY A 76 13.19 -6.89 15.53
C GLY A 76 13.11 -7.68 16.81
N ARG A 77 14.26 -8.18 17.29
CA ARG A 77 14.54 -8.46 18.71
C ARG A 77 15.98 -8.10 19.01
#